data_AF-A0AAN6QC11-F1
#
_entry.id   AF-A0AAN6QC11-F1
#
_cell.length_a   1.000
_cell.length_b   1.000
_cell.length_c   1.000
_cell.angle_alpha   90.00
_cell.angle_beta   90.00
_cell.angle_gamma   90.00
#
_symmetry.space_group_name_H-M   'P 1'
#
loop_
_entity.id
_entity.type
_entity.pdbx_description
1 polymer ?
#
loop_
_entity_poly.entity_id
_entity_poly.type
_entity_poly.pdbx_seq_one_letter_code
_entity_poly.pdbx_strand_id
1 'polypeptide(L)'
;MAALRTMAAMAAVALVGHVQATERPLPPCLDPFQPFVYSGCFQDTGSPQILPYRSSAPSDTMTVEKCTAECKGGGYRYAGLVYYGVCYCGQTVNGPAVADSECKLPCNGNSTQTCGGDDIFSVWTDPTFEPVEDVTIEDYDPIGCYTDDSPVGRALAYRQDQLDGATLTTEKCLQACRDGGFPFAGTEFGGECYCGTVLANDTSAVPAGECDKPCNGNPAQTCGGSARLTLFVADELQSLQPCGYEPPVSSSTALPPSSSTSTSVPPESSTSSTTPITSTTTTSSSACVSTTVVPPECEYKCGKWCSSPLPDWDDVKTCKNAWSTCALQVASCFKHAGWPDVLDCFDFGEWCSDISKYCDSKPWGGCRKGDFWGKKPPRGGPKPPTTITITTTCAPATTTTNGPNTTTTTKSSSTSKCPIPTPTNICVQPSSKHYGYGPGKPVGGIEMPVVTCNDLADDWPRYPFKGYNDVDSRKCRKYQRSQCGGACADACKEQYEDCVDVYAEGCRRKGHRGRDTSASASYFEFAHAVEKRTYRWNDSYGSAVYKCKAQYIDCLKENKGVTGAGKCPKWDGC
;
A
#
# COMPACT_ATOMS: atom_id res chain seq x y z
N MET A 1 -80.66 8.98 0.69
CA MET A 1 -80.32 8.30 -0.59
C MET A 1 -78.81 8.09 -0.58
N ALA A 2 -78.34 6.89 -0.21
CA ALA A 2 -77.94 5.82 -1.15
C ALA A 2 -76.84 6.30 -2.13
N ALA A 3 -75.56 5.99 -1.89
CA ALA A 3 -74.85 4.72 -2.17
C ALA A 3 -74.34 4.62 -3.62
N LEU A 4 -73.01 4.47 -3.77
CA LEU A 4 -72.25 3.48 -4.57
C LEU A 4 -70.78 3.97 -4.65
N ARG A 5 -69.83 3.35 -3.95
CA ARG A 5 -68.97 2.22 -4.39
C ARG A 5 -68.32 2.41 -5.77
N THR A 6 -67.00 2.56 -5.79
CA THR A 6 -66.12 1.75 -6.65
C THR A 6 -64.75 1.64 -6.01
N MET A 7 -64.34 0.38 -5.82
CA MET A 7 -62.99 -0.02 -5.46
C MET A 7 -62.09 0.13 -6.68
N ALA A 8 -60.86 0.58 -6.46
CA ALA A 8 -59.72 0.22 -7.30
C ALA A 8 -58.50 0.06 -6.40
N ALA A 9 -58.28 -1.17 -5.96
CA ALA A 9 -56.97 -1.62 -5.52
C ALA A 9 -56.12 -1.81 -6.78
N MET A 10 -55.04 -1.04 -6.93
CA MET A 10 -53.93 -1.42 -7.78
C MET A 10 -52.74 -1.71 -6.89
N ALA A 11 -52.28 -2.95 -6.97
CA ALA A 11 -51.12 -3.47 -6.31
C ALA A 11 -49.89 -2.62 -6.70
N ALA A 12 -49.29 -1.96 -5.71
CA ALA A 12 -47.90 -1.56 -5.80
C ALA A 12 -47.07 -2.84 -5.65
N VAL A 13 -46.76 -3.48 -6.78
CA VAL A 13 -45.62 -4.41 -6.83
C VAL A 13 -44.40 -3.53 -6.60
N ALA A 14 -43.89 -3.54 -5.38
CA ALA A 14 -42.56 -3.08 -5.09
C ALA A 14 -41.61 -3.91 -5.98
N LEU A 15 -41.14 -3.30 -7.06
CA LEU A 15 -39.89 -3.72 -7.67
C LEU A 15 -38.82 -3.42 -6.61
N VAL A 16 -38.57 -4.41 -5.75
CA VAL A 16 -37.30 -4.51 -5.05
C VAL A 16 -36.28 -4.68 -6.17
N GLY A 17 -35.63 -3.57 -6.53
CA GLY A 17 -34.44 -3.64 -7.34
C GLY A 17 -33.46 -4.52 -6.57
N HIS A 18 -33.05 -5.64 -7.16
CA HIS A 18 -31.84 -6.31 -6.74
C HIS A 18 -30.69 -5.34 -7.01
N VAL A 19 -30.33 -4.56 -5.99
CA VAL A 19 -29.05 -3.88 -5.93
C VAL A 19 -28.04 -4.97 -5.57
N GLN A 20 -27.31 -5.45 -6.57
CA GLN A 20 -26.17 -6.33 -6.31
C GLN A 20 -25.10 -5.53 -5.54
N ALA A 21 -24.65 -6.12 -4.44
CA ALA A 21 -23.51 -5.63 -3.67
C ALA A 21 -22.27 -5.56 -4.57
N THR A 22 -21.66 -4.37 -4.66
CA THR A 22 -20.39 -4.19 -5.36
C THR A 22 -19.26 -4.50 -4.40
N GLU A 23 -18.80 -5.75 -4.36
CA GLU A 23 -17.57 -6.09 -3.66
C GLU A 23 -16.36 -5.47 -4.37
N ARG A 24 -15.42 -4.93 -3.60
CA ARG A 24 -14.05 -4.68 -4.09
C ARG A 24 -13.26 -5.98 -3.99
N PRO A 25 -12.94 -6.68 -5.10
CA PRO A 25 -11.84 -7.64 -5.07
C PRO A 25 -10.60 -6.95 -4.53
N LEU A 26 -9.97 -7.53 -3.50
CA LEU A 26 -8.54 -7.31 -3.29
C LEU A 26 -7.80 -7.69 -4.58
N PRO A 27 -6.68 -7.02 -4.91
CA PRO A 27 -5.93 -7.35 -6.11
C PRO A 27 -5.48 -8.82 -6.09
N PRO A 28 -5.27 -9.46 -7.27
CA PRO A 28 -4.72 -10.80 -7.34
C PRO A 28 -3.37 -10.86 -6.61
N CYS A 29 -3.04 -12.04 -6.09
CA CYS A 29 -1.74 -12.24 -5.49
C CYS A 29 -0.64 -12.23 -6.55
N LEU A 30 0.27 -11.26 -6.42
CA LEU A 30 1.35 -11.03 -7.39
C LEU A 30 2.69 -11.60 -6.93
N ASP A 31 2.83 -11.84 -5.63
CA ASP A 31 3.97 -12.52 -5.06
C ASP A 31 3.86 -14.04 -5.27
N PRO A 32 4.98 -14.79 -5.30
CA PRO A 32 4.91 -16.25 -5.30
C PRO A 32 4.15 -16.76 -4.07
N PHE A 33 3.16 -17.62 -4.29
CA PHE A 33 2.40 -18.28 -3.24
C PHE A 33 2.36 -19.78 -3.46
N GLN A 34 2.04 -20.53 -2.41
CA GLN A 34 1.87 -21.98 -2.52
C GLN A 34 0.77 -22.31 -3.53
N PRO A 35 1.06 -23.05 -4.60
CA PRO A 35 0.07 -23.33 -5.64
C PRO A 35 -1.16 -24.04 -5.08
N PHE A 36 -2.34 -23.64 -5.54
CA PHE A 36 -3.56 -24.34 -5.19
C PHE A 36 -3.54 -25.76 -5.80
N VAL A 37 -4.18 -26.70 -5.12
CA VAL A 37 -4.24 -28.10 -5.49
C VAL A 37 -5.59 -28.43 -6.12
N TYR A 38 -5.59 -29.08 -7.28
CA TYR A 38 -6.82 -29.50 -7.94
C TYR A 38 -7.62 -30.45 -7.04
N SER A 39 -8.90 -30.13 -6.85
CA SER A 39 -9.80 -30.79 -5.90
C SER A 39 -10.93 -31.57 -6.57
N GLY A 40 -11.05 -31.49 -7.89
CA GLY A 40 -12.03 -32.24 -8.67
C GLY A 40 -13.02 -31.37 -9.43
N CYS A 41 -14.03 -32.03 -10.00
CA CYS A 41 -15.15 -31.41 -10.69
C CYS A 41 -16.40 -31.39 -9.84
N PHE A 42 -17.14 -30.29 -9.90
CA PHE A 42 -18.36 -30.11 -9.11
C PHE A 42 -19.46 -29.47 -9.95
N GLN A 43 -20.68 -29.98 -9.82
CA GLN A 43 -21.86 -29.45 -10.52
C GLN A 43 -22.41 -28.22 -9.80
N ASP A 44 -22.65 -27.14 -10.52
CA ASP A 44 -23.47 -26.03 -10.01
C ASP A 44 -24.95 -26.42 -10.10
N THR A 45 -25.65 -26.38 -8.96
CA THR A 45 -27.08 -26.67 -8.86
C THR A 45 -27.93 -25.39 -8.82
N GLY A 46 -27.30 -24.21 -8.92
CA GLY A 46 -27.96 -22.91 -9.09
C GLY A 46 -28.53 -22.28 -7.82
N SER A 47 -28.58 -22.98 -6.68
CA SER A 47 -28.94 -22.39 -5.38
C SER A 47 -28.60 -23.32 -4.19
N PRO A 48 -27.72 -22.91 -3.26
CA PRO A 48 -26.82 -21.76 -3.39
C PRO A 48 -25.85 -21.97 -4.55
N GLN A 49 -25.31 -20.87 -5.08
CA GLN A 49 -24.24 -20.94 -6.08
C GLN A 49 -23.03 -21.66 -5.48
N ILE A 50 -22.40 -22.55 -6.25
CA ILE A 50 -21.33 -23.41 -5.76
C ILE A 50 -20.17 -22.65 -5.12
N LEU A 51 -19.70 -21.57 -5.79
CA LEU A 51 -18.73 -20.61 -5.30
C LEU A 51 -19.35 -19.21 -5.44
N PRO A 52 -19.55 -18.48 -4.34
CA PRO A 52 -20.38 -17.27 -4.34
C PRO A 52 -19.69 -16.07 -5.00
N TYR A 53 -18.36 -16.03 -5.06
CA TYR A 53 -17.64 -14.86 -5.52
C TYR A 53 -17.24 -14.98 -6.98
N ARG A 54 -17.82 -14.18 -7.88
CA ARG A 54 -17.34 -14.09 -9.27
C ARG A 54 -16.20 -13.09 -9.39
N SER A 55 -15.04 -13.53 -9.86
CA SER A 55 -13.92 -12.63 -10.11
C SER A 55 -14.24 -11.61 -11.22
N SER A 56 -13.71 -10.40 -11.07
CA SER A 56 -13.73 -9.35 -12.09
C SER A 56 -12.72 -9.59 -13.23
N ALA A 57 -11.86 -10.59 -13.10
CA ALA A 57 -10.82 -10.90 -14.08
C ALA A 57 -11.43 -11.33 -15.43
N PRO A 58 -10.89 -10.83 -16.57
CA PRO A 58 -11.40 -11.16 -17.90
C PRO A 58 -11.30 -12.66 -18.20
N SER A 59 -12.42 -13.27 -18.61
CA SER A 59 -12.47 -14.70 -18.92
C SER A 59 -11.82 -15.08 -20.25
N ASP A 60 -11.62 -14.13 -21.16
CA ASP A 60 -11.06 -14.31 -22.51
C ASP A 60 -9.57 -14.68 -22.52
N THR A 61 -8.85 -14.41 -21.43
CA THR A 61 -7.44 -14.76 -21.27
C THR A 61 -7.19 -15.58 -20.01
N MET A 62 -8.23 -16.18 -19.45
CA MET A 62 -8.15 -16.85 -18.15
C MET A 62 -7.27 -18.11 -18.21
N THR A 63 -6.48 -18.32 -17.16
CA THR A 63 -5.74 -19.55 -16.89
C THR A 63 -6.03 -19.99 -15.45
N VAL A 64 -5.67 -21.23 -15.11
CA VAL A 64 -5.78 -21.72 -13.73
C VAL A 64 -5.01 -20.82 -12.77
N GLU A 65 -3.77 -20.46 -13.13
CA GLU A 65 -2.89 -19.65 -12.29
C GLU A 65 -3.49 -18.26 -12.02
N LYS A 66 -4.08 -17.62 -13.04
CA LYS A 66 -4.74 -16.33 -12.88
C LYS A 66 -5.88 -16.41 -11.89
N CYS A 67 -6.75 -17.41 -12.02
CA CYS A 67 -7.88 -17.53 -11.10
C CYS A 67 -7.43 -17.83 -9.67
N THR A 68 -6.48 -18.76 -9.50
CA THR A 68 -5.93 -19.06 -8.16
C THR A 68 -5.23 -17.85 -7.54
N ALA A 69 -4.58 -17.00 -8.34
CA ALA A 69 -3.97 -15.78 -7.86
C ALA A 69 -5.02 -14.75 -7.42
N GLU A 70 -6.09 -14.55 -8.20
CA GLU A 70 -7.23 -13.70 -7.82
C GLU A 70 -7.84 -14.18 -6.49
N CYS A 71 -8.11 -15.47 -6.35
CA CYS A 71 -8.70 -16.02 -5.14
C CYS A 71 -7.74 -15.97 -3.93
N LYS A 72 -6.45 -16.23 -4.15
CA LYS A 72 -5.41 -16.07 -3.10
C LYS A 72 -5.31 -14.63 -2.62
N GLY A 73 -5.36 -13.66 -3.53
CA GLY A 73 -5.35 -12.23 -3.21
C GLY A 73 -6.57 -11.81 -2.39
N GLY A 74 -7.73 -12.40 -2.66
CA GLY A 74 -8.97 -12.21 -1.90
C GLY A 74 -9.09 -13.00 -0.60
N GLY A 75 -8.07 -13.78 -0.21
CA GLY A 75 -8.11 -14.60 0.99
C GLY A 75 -9.11 -15.76 0.93
N TYR A 76 -9.42 -16.25 -0.27
CA TYR A 76 -10.36 -17.35 -0.46
C TYR A 76 -9.67 -18.72 -0.47
N ARG A 77 -10.28 -19.69 0.20
CA ARG A 77 -9.81 -21.07 0.28
C ARG A 77 -9.95 -21.85 -1.02
N TYR A 78 -10.97 -21.54 -1.82
CA TYR A 78 -11.26 -22.22 -3.07
C TYR A 78 -11.25 -21.25 -4.25
N ALA A 79 -10.71 -21.70 -5.36
CA ALA A 79 -10.83 -21.12 -6.67
C ALA A 79 -11.56 -22.10 -7.58
N GLY A 80 -12.47 -21.62 -8.41
CA GLY A 80 -13.19 -22.46 -9.37
C GLY A 80 -13.30 -21.80 -10.72
N LEU A 81 -13.21 -22.62 -11.77
CA LEU A 81 -13.32 -22.18 -13.15
C LEU A 81 -14.45 -22.95 -13.82
N VAL A 82 -15.32 -22.21 -14.50
CA VAL A 82 -16.45 -22.72 -15.27
C VAL A 82 -16.42 -22.12 -16.68
N TYR A 83 -17.01 -22.81 -17.66
CA TYR A 83 -17.25 -22.30 -19.01
C TYR A 83 -16.07 -21.54 -19.64
N TYR A 84 -15.00 -22.27 -19.97
CA TYR A 84 -13.77 -21.76 -20.59
C TYR A 84 -12.93 -20.78 -19.75
N GLY A 85 -13.28 -20.59 -18.47
CA GLY A 85 -12.47 -19.80 -17.54
C GLY A 85 -13.18 -18.55 -17.01
N VAL A 86 -14.47 -18.63 -16.73
CA VAL A 86 -15.09 -17.71 -15.77
C VAL A 86 -14.62 -18.11 -14.37
N CYS A 87 -13.90 -17.21 -13.71
CA CYS A 87 -13.28 -17.47 -12.41
C CYS A 87 -14.24 -17.11 -11.26
N TYR A 88 -14.34 -18.01 -10.29
CA TYR A 88 -15.05 -17.82 -9.03
C TYR A 88 -14.16 -18.19 -7.85
N CYS A 89 -14.44 -17.59 -6.69
CA CYS A 89 -13.77 -17.87 -5.42
C CYS A 89 -14.80 -18.16 -4.33
N GLY A 90 -14.36 -18.76 -3.23
CA GLY A 90 -15.25 -19.03 -2.11
C GLY A 90 -14.51 -19.65 -0.92
N GLN A 91 -15.20 -19.67 0.23
CA GLN A 91 -14.74 -20.37 1.43
C GLN A 91 -15.30 -21.78 1.58
N THR A 92 -16.33 -22.11 0.82
CA THR A 92 -16.95 -23.44 0.75
C THR A 92 -17.25 -23.81 -0.69
N VAL A 93 -17.41 -25.10 -0.96
CA VAL A 93 -17.82 -25.64 -2.27
C VAL A 93 -19.20 -26.27 -2.11
N ASN A 94 -20.24 -25.56 -2.53
CA ASN A 94 -21.64 -25.93 -2.24
C ASN A 94 -22.30 -26.76 -3.37
N GLY A 95 -21.61 -27.78 -3.89
CA GLY A 95 -22.10 -28.60 -4.99
C GLY A 95 -21.61 -30.05 -4.90
N PRO A 96 -22.33 -31.02 -5.50
CA PRO A 96 -21.88 -32.40 -5.50
C PRO A 96 -20.68 -32.58 -6.43
N ALA A 97 -19.73 -33.39 -5.99
CA ALA A 97 -18.63 -33.84 -6.85
C ALA A 97 -19.18 -34.70 -8.00
N VAL A 98 -18.65 -34.48 -9.20
CA VAL A 98 -18.93 -35.25 -10.40
C VAL A 98 -17.64 -35.85 -10.95
N ALA A 99 -17.73 -36.69 -11.97
CA ALA A 99 -16.54 -37.26 -12.60
C ALA A 99 -15.65 -36.16 -13.20
N ASP A 100 -14.32 -36.30 -13.09
CA ASP A 100 -13.37 -35.36 -13.69
C ASP A 100 -13.55 -35.19 -15.20
N SER A 101 -14.14 -36.21 -15.86
CA SER A 101 -14.52 -36.16 -17.25
C SER A 101 -15.61 -35.13 -17.57
N GLU A 102 -16.25 -34.50 -16.59
CA GLU A 102 -17.24 -33.46 -16.82
C GLU A 102 -16.59 -32.07 -16.93
N CYS A 103 -15.40 -31.84 -16.36
CA CYS A 103 -14.60 -30.63 -16.63
C CYS A 103 -13.71 -30.84 -17.85
N LYS A 104 -14.28 -30.71 -19.06
CA LYS A 104 -13.52 -30.89 -20.31
C LYS A 104 -13.22 -29.60 -21.06
N LEU A 105 -13.77 -28.46 -20.63
CA LEU A 105 -13.59 -27.22 -21.36
C LEU A 105 -12.19 -26.65 -21.11
N PRO A 106 -11.45 -26.31 -22.18
CA PRO A 106 -10.13 -25.72 -22.06
C PRO A 106 -10.22 -24.27 -21.55
N CYS A 107 -9.19 -23.80 -20.88
CA CYS A 107 -9.09 -22.38 -20.53
C CYS A 107 -8.85 -21.51 -21.76
N ASN A 108 -9.54 -20.37 -21.87
CA ASN A 108 -9.35 -19.43 -22.98
C ASN A 108 -7.91 -18.90 -23.10
N GLY A 109 -7.24 -18.69 -21.96
CA GLY A 109 -5.86 -18.21 -21.92
C GLY A 109 -4.80 -19.30 -22.07
N ASN A 110 -5.17 -20.57 -21.90
CA ASN A 110 -4.26 -21.71 -22.09
C ASN A 110 -5.04 -23.00 -22.38
N SER A 111 -5.06 -23.44 -23.64
CA SER A 111 -5.83 -24.61 -24.06
C SER A 111 -5.31 -25.94 -23.53
N THR A 112 -4.15 -25.98 -22.89
CA THR A 112 -3.62 -27.19 -22.24
C THR A 112 -4.16 -27.39 -20.82
N GLN A 113 -4.91 -26.41 -20.29
CA GLN A 113 -5.49 -26.44 -18.95
C GLN A 113 -7.00 -26.65 -19.02
N THR A 114 -7.54 -27.26 -17.99
CA THR A 114 -8.99 -27.45 -17.79
C THR A 114 -9.57 -26.27 -17.01
N CYS A 115 -10.67 -25.71 -17.50
CA CYS A 115 -11.41 -24.60 -16.89
C CYS A 115 -12.91 -24.91 -16.86
N GLY A 116 -13.25 -26.04 -16.25
CA GLY A 116 -14.62 -26.48 -15.99
C GLY A 116 -15.33 -27.11 -17.17
N GLY A 117 -16.66 -27.06 -17.13
CA GLY A 117 -17.62 -27.56 -18.09
C GLY A 117 -18.77 -26.57 -18.26
N ASP A 118 -19.86 -27.03 -18.89
CA ASP A 118 -21.12 -26.29 -18.92
C ASP A 118 -21.82 -26.50 -17.57
N ASP A 119 -21.87 -25.45 -16.75
CA ASP A 119 -22.29 -25.50 -15.32
C ASP A 119 -21.50 -26.48 -14.42
N ILE A 120 -20.33 -26.94 -14.87
CA ILE A 120 -19.40 -27.75 -14.08
C ILE A 120 -18.18 -26.91 -13.73
N PHE A 121 -17.83 -26.86 -12.46
CA PHE A 121 -16.65 -26.18 -11.97
C PHE A 121 -15.51 -27.18 -11.81
N SER A 122 -14.37 -26.90 -12.43
CA SER A 122 -13.09 -27.42 -11.93
C SER A 122 -12.72 -26.58 -10.72
N VAL A 123 -12.41 -27.21 -9.58
CA VAL A 123 -12.12 -26.51 -8.32
C VAL A 123 -10.68 -26.80 -7.87
N TRP A 124 -10.03 -25.77 -7.33
CA TRP A 124 -8.72 -25.82 -6.72
C TRP A 124 -8.77 -25.27 -5.29
N THR A 125 -8.03 -25.91 -4.40
CA THR A 125 -7.99 -25.57 -2.97
C THR A 125 -6.63 -25.01 -2.61
N ASP A 126 -6.63 -23.96 -1.81
CA ASP A 126 -5.44 -23.45 -1.14
C ASP A 126 -5.07 -24.36 0.04
N PRO A 127 -3.93 -25.08 -0.02
CA PRO A 127 -3.53 -26.00 1.04
C PRO A 127 -3.03 -25.30 2.31
N THR A 128 -2.99 -23.97 2.33
CA THR A 128 -2.48 -23.19 3.47
C THR A 128 -3.55 -22.83 4.49
N PHE A 129 -4.81 -23.20 4.26
CA PHE A 129 -5.91 -23.06 5.22
C PHE A 129 -6.04 -24.29 6.11
N GLU A 130 -6.25 -24.08 7.39
CA GLU A 130 -6.59 -25.15 8.34
C GLU A 130 -8.02 -25.68 8.10
N PRO A 131 -8.34 -26.94 8.44
CA PRO A 131 -9.69 -27.47 8.32
C PRO A 131 -10.71 -26.64 9.12
N VAL A 132 -11.84 -26.26 8.51
CA VAL A 132 -12.90 -25.48 9.21
C VAL A 132 -13.47 -26.24 10.41
N GLU A 133 -13.46 -27.58 10.34
CA GLU A 133 -13.98 -28.45 11.40
C GLU A 133 -13.24 -28.32 12.72
N ASP A 134 -11.98 -27.86 12.70
CA ASP A 134 -11.13 -27.70 13.87
C ASP A 134 -11.36 -26.37 14.61
N VAL A 135 -12.01 -25.40 13.97
CA VAL A 135 -12.34 -24.08 14.54
C VAL A 135 -13.68 -24.15 15.25
N THR A 136 -13.88 -23.46 16.37
CA THR A 136 -15.17 -23.32 17.05
C THR A 136 -15.60 -21.85 17.15
N ILE A 137 -16.82 -21.58 17.62
CA ILE A 137 -17.29 -20.18 17.74
C ILE A 137 -16.53 -19.40 18.83
N GLU A 138 -15.86 -20.11 19.74
CA GLU A 138 -15.02 -19.57 20.79
C GLU A 138 -13.71 -18.98 20.27
N ASP A 139 -13.26 -19.37 19.07
CA ASP A 139 -12.07 -18.82 18.41
C ASP A 139 -12.34 -17.44 17.77
N TYR A 140 -13.60 -17.00 17.72
CA TYR A 140 -13.94 -15.66 17.26
C TYR A 140 -13.71 -14.62 18.36
N ASP A 141 -12.57 -13.95 18.29
CA ASP A 141 -12.23 -12.84 19.17
C ASP A 141 -12.99 -11.56 18.79
N PRO A 142 -13.60 -10.86 19.76
CA PRO A 142 -14.22 -9.57 19.52
C PRO A 142 -13.14 -8.50 19.27
N ILE A 143 -13.16 -7.86 18.10
CA ILE A 143 -12.19 -6.83 17.72
C ILE A 143 -12.72 -5.41 17.85
N GLY A 144 -14.03 -5.22 18.01
CA GLY A 144 -14.62 -3.96 18.43
C GLY A 144 -15.79 -3.48 17.57
N CYS A 145 -16.06 -2.18 17.62
CA CYS A 145 -17.13 -1.53 16.86
C CYS A 145 -16.57 -0.82 15.64
N TYR A 146 -17.18 -1.04 14.47
CA TYR A 146 -16.67 -0.54 13.19
C TYR A 146 -17.78 0.12 12.34
N THR A 147 -17.39 1.02 11.46
CA THR A 147 -18.28 1.66 10.48
C THR A 147 -18.79 0.68 9.43
N ASP A 148 -20.09 0.73 9.11
CA ASP A 148 -20.73 0.02 7.98
C ASP A 148 -21.55 0.95 7.05
N ASP A 149 -21.25 2.26 7.07
CA ASP A 149 -21.92 3.34 6.32
C ASP A 149 -21.10 3.85 5.11
N SER A 150 -20.32 2.99 4.47
CA SER A 150 -19.47 3.44 3.36
C SER A 150 -20.24 3.57 2.03
N PRO A 151 -20.00 4.65 1.25
CA PRO A 151 -20.55 4.78 -0.11
C PRO A 151 -19.97 3.78 -1.11
N VAL A 152 -18.95 2.99 -0.74
CA VAL A 152 -18.32 1.97 -1.62
C VAL A 152 -18.80 0.54 -1.34
N GLY A 153 -19.66 0.33 -0.34
CA GLY A 153 -20.17 -0.99 0.03
C GLY A 153 -20.15 -1.21 1.55
N ARG A 154 -20.56 -2.40 1.97
CA ARG A 154 -20.52 -2.82 3.37
C ARG A 154 -19.11 -3.25 3.77
N ALA A 155 -18.78 -3.15 5.05
CA ALA A 155 -17.56 -3.60 5.68
C ALA A 155 -17.37 -5.11 5.54
N LEU A 156 -18.46 -5.87 5.69
CA LEU A 156 -18.54 -7.30 5.44
C LEU A 156 -19.58 -7.57 4.36
N ALA A 157 -19.19 -8.33 3.34
CA ALA A 157 -19.98 -8.43 2.12
C ALA A 157 -21.16 -9.42 2.22
N TYR A 158 -21.07 -10.42 3.09
CA TYR A 158 -22.00 -11.56 3.06
C TYR A 158 -23.03 -11.47 4.17
N ARG A 159 -24.17 -10.83 3.88
CA ARG A 159 -25.34 -10.86 4.77
C ARG A 159 -25.88 -12.29 4.90
N GLN A 160 -26.11 -12.72 6.13
CA GLN A 160 -26.64 -14.05 6.45
C GLN A 160 -28.16 -14.03 6.47
N ASP A 161 -28.77 -13.94 5.29
CA ASP A 161 -30.23 -13.79 5.10
C ASP A 161 -31.05 -14.99 5.57
N GLN A 162 -30.42 -16.16 5.68
CA GLN A 162 -31.07 -17.37 6.20
C GLN A 162 -31.31 -17.32 7.72
N LEU A 163 -30.69 -16.40 8.45
CA LEU A 163 -30.90 -16.23 9.88
C LEU A 163 -32.15 -15.40 10.15
N ASP A 164 -32.96 -15.85 11.11
CA ASP A 164 -34.10 -15.09 11.59
C ASP A 164 -33.63 -13.90 12.44
N GLY A 165 -33.70 -12.71 11.86
CA GLY A 165 -33.31 -11.46 12.51
C GLY A 165 -34.09 -11.13 13.78
N ALA A 166 -35.30 -11.69 13.97
CA ALA A 166 -36.07 -11.49 15.21
C ALA A 166 -35.49 -12.26 16.40
N THR A 167 -34.72 -13.31 16.14
CA THR A 167 -34.12 -14.16 17.17
C THR A 167 -32.59 -14.17 17.10
N LEU A 168 -31.99 -13.20 16.42
CA LEU A 168 -30.54 -13.12 16.24
C LEU A 168 -29.82 -12.92 17.58
N THR A 169 -28.77 -13.70 17.80
CA THR A 169 -27.77 -13.51 18.87
C THR A 169 -26.39 -13.45 18.23
N THR A 170 -25.39 -12.99 18.98
CA THR A 170 -24.00 -13.01 18.51
C THR A 170 -23.58 -14.43 18.12
N GLU A 171 -23.88 -15.43 18.94
CA GLU A 171 -23.50 -16.83 18.71
C GLU A 171 -24.10 -17.40 17.43
N LYS A 172 -25.36 -17.06 17.11
CA LYS A 172 -25.97 -17.50 15.85
C LYS A 172 -25.25 -16.92 14.64
N CYS A 173 -24.77 -15.67 14.75
CA CYS A 173 -24.01 -15.05 13.68
C CYS A 173 -22.62 -15.68 13.52
N LEU A 174 -21.89 -15.84 14.64
CA LEU A 174 -20.59 -16.50 14.65
C LEU A 174 -20.67 -17.92 14.09
N GLN A 175 -21.67 -18.69 14.51
CA GLN A 175 -21.89 -20.05 14.01
C GLN A 175 -22.12 -20.05 12.49
N ALA A 176 -22.96 -19.15 11.98
CA ALA A 176 -23.21 -19.08 10.54
C ALA A 176 -21.95 -18.69 9.74
N CYS A 177 -21.15 -17.74 10.25
CA CYS A 177 -19.90 -17.35 9.60
C CYS A 177 -18.84 -18.46 9.66
N ARG A 178 -18.73 -19.16 10.79
CA ARG A 178 -17.87 -20.34 10.98
C ARG A 178 -18.24 -21.45 10.00
N ASP A 179 -19.53 -21.80 9.92
CA ASP A 179 -20.01 -22.85 9.01
C ASP A 179 -19.80 -22.47 7.54
N GLY A 180 -19.78 -21.17 7.23
CA GLY A 180 -19.38 -20.62 5.94
C GLY A 180 -17.87 -20.50 5.72
N GLY A 181 -17.03 -20.82 6.71
CA GLY A 181 -15.57 -20.72 6.65
C GLY A 181 -15.04 -19.28 6.59
N PHE A 182 -15.79 -18.30 7.12
CA PHE A 182 -15.43 -16.88 7.04
C PHE A 182 -14.66 -16.42 8.27
N PRO A 183 -13.42 -15.92 8.16
CA PRO A 183 -12.65 -15.45 9.31
C PRO A 183 -13.27 -14.22 9.99
N PHE A 184 -14.07 -13.42 9.29
CA PHE A 184 -14.75 -12.27 9.89
C PHE A 184 -16.25 -12.49 10.01
N ALA A 185 -16.78 -12.11 11.17
CA ALA A 185 -18.19 -12.08 11.48
C ALA A 185 -18.57 -10.73 12.08
N GLY A 186 -19.78 -10.26 11.81
CA GLY A 186 -20.24 -8.99 12.34
C GLY A 186 -21.75 -8.92 12.49
N THR A 187 -22.19 -8.38 13.61
CA THR A 187 -23.62 -8.15 13.90
C THR A 187 -23.96 -6.68 13.81
N GLU A 188 -25.11 -6.36 13.23
CA GLU A 188 -25.59 -4.98 13.07
C GLU A 188 -27.07 -4.83 13.40
N PHE A 189 -27.42 -3.64 13.90
CA PHE A 189 -28.79 -3.17 14.14
C PHE A 189 -29.68 -4.15 14.92
N GLY A 190 -29.09 -4.95 15.82
CA GLY A 190 -29.80 -5.91 16.67
C GLY A 190 -30.23 -7.22 15.98
N GLY A 191 -30.35 -7.23 14.65
CA GLY A 191 -31.00 -8.32 13.91
C GLY A 191 -30.32 -8.71 12.60
N GLU A 192 -29.17 -8.12 12.27
CA GLU A 192 -28.44 -8.40 11.05
C GLU A 192 -27.11 -9.09 11.35
N CYS A 193 -26.73 -10.02 10.47
CA CYS A 193 -25.47 -10.75 10.55
C CYS A 193 -24.76 -10.69 9.20
N TYR A 194 -23.46 -10.46 9.24
CA TYR A 194 -22.59 -10.34 8.09
C TYR A 194 -21.33 -11.16 8.30
N CYS A 195 -20.86 -11.81 7.24
CA CYS A 195 -19.61 -12.54 7.22
C CYS A 195 -18.68 -11.97 6.14
N GLY A 196 -17.39 -12.23 6.24
CA GLY A 196 -16.43 -11.82 5.23
C GLY A 196 -15.08 -12.51 5.35
N THR A 197 -14.32 -12.47 4.26
CA THR A 197 -12.94 -12.94 4.22
C THR A 197 -11.95 -11.81 4.47
N VAL A 198 -12.40 -10.57 4.23
CA VAL A 198 -11.62 -9.33 4.33
C VAL A 198 -12.56 -8.19 4.72
N LEU A 199 -12.01 -7.12 5.29
CA LEU A 199 -12.73 -5.88 5.55
C LEU A 199 -12.60 -4.93 4.35
N ALA A 200 -13.65 -4.16 4.08
CA ALA A 200 -13.58 -3.10 3.07
C ALA A 200 -12.60 -1.98 3.48
N ASN A 201 -11.91 -1.36 2.50
CA ASN A 201 -10.87 -0.35 2.76
C ASN A 201 -11.32 0.87 3.59
N ASP A 202 -12.61 1.20 3.60
CA ASP A 202 -13.16 2.35 4.35
C ASP A 202 -13.77 1.93 5.70
N THR A 203 -13.58 0.68 6.13
CA THR A 203 -14.00 0.20 7.45
C THR A 203 -13.06 0.73 8.52
N SER A 204 -13.60 1.45 9.51
CA SER A 204 -12.83 2.12 10.55
C SER A 204 -13.39 1.81 11.93
N ALA A 205 -12.49 1.66 12.92
CA ALA A 205 -12.90 1.48 14.30
C ALA A 205 -13.54 2.76 14.84
N VAL A 206 -14.63 2.61 15.58
CA VAL A 206 -15.36 3.69 16.25
C VAL A 206 -15.50 3.38 17.75
N PRO A 207 -15.87 4.37 18.59
CA PRO A 207 -16.16 4.11 19.99
C PRO A 207 -17.16 2.97 20.18
N ALA A 208 -16.89 2.08 21.14
CA ALA A 208 -17.74 0.91 21.42
C ALA A 208 -19.20 1.28 21.72
N GLY A 209 -19.45 2.48 22.27
CA GLY A 209 -20.79 2.99 22.53
C GLY A 209 -21.63 3.30 21.28
N GLU A 210 -21.05 3.26 20.07
CA GLU A 210 -21.83 3.34 18.82
C GLU A 210 -22.41 1.96 18.42
N CYS A 211 -21.91 0.87 19.01
CA CYS A 211 -22.46 -0.48 18.89
C CYS A 211 -23.29 -0.83 20.14
N ASP A 212 -24.30 -0.01 20.42
CA ASP A 212 -25.13 -0.09 21.63
C ASP A 212 -26.47 -0.82 21.44
N LYS A 213 -26.75 -1.35 20.25
CA LYS A 213 -28.05 -1.99 19.97
C LYS A 213 -28.09 -3.38 20.59
N PRO A 214 -29.08 -3.68 21.46
CA PRO A 214 -29.25 -5.02 21.98
C PRO A 214 -29.56 -6.01 20.86
N CYS A 215 -29.08 -7.25 20.97
CA CYS A 215 -29.49 -8.31 20.05
C CYS A 215 -30.98 -8.64 20.23
N ASN A 216 -31.70 -8.82 19.12
CA ASN A 216 -33.13 -9.11 19.14
C ASN A 216 -33.46 -10.44 19.86
N GLY A 217 -32.60 -11.45 19.70
CA GLY A 217 -32.73 -12.74 20.35
C GLY A 217 -32.17 -12.81 21.76
N ASN A 218 -31.33 -11.84 22.17
CA ASN A 218 -30.75 -11.78 23.51
C ASN A 218 -30.40 -10.32 23.90
N PRO A 219 -31.30 -9.62 24.62
CA PRO A 219 -31.09 -8.23 25.00
C PRO A 219 -29.91 -7.98 25.96
N ALA A 220 -29.29 -9.02 26.52
CA ALA A 220 -28.09 -8.90 27.35
C ALA A 220 -26.79 -8.73 26.55
N GLN A 221 -26.84 -8.93 25.22
CA GLN A 221 -25.71 -8.80 24.29
C GLN A 221 -25.90 -7.58 23.38
N THR A 222 -24.81 -7.04 22.86
CA THR A 222 -24.84 -5.97 21.84
C THR A 222 -24.58 -6.52 20.44
N CYS A 223 -25.46 -6.19 19.51
CA CYS A 223 -25.42 -6.59 18.10
C CYS A 223 -25.31 -5.36 17.19
N GLY A 224 -24.20 -4.63 17.32
CA GLY A 224 -23.88 -3.47 16.50
C GLY A 224 -24.70 -2.23 16.80
N GLY A 225 -24.90 -1.40 15.78
CA GLY A 225 -25.59 -0.12 15.84
C GLY A 225 -26.21 0.25 14.50
N SER A 226 -26.65 1.50 14.33
CA SER A 226 -27.12 1.97 13.01
C SER A 226 -25.90 2.20 12.12
N ALA A 227 -25.71 1.39 11.07
CA ALA A 227 -24.51 1.41 10.23
C ALA A 227 -23.22 1.22 11.03
N ARG A 228 -23.29 0.35 12.04
CA ARG A 228 -22.18 -0.02 12.93
C ARG A 228 -22.18 -1.52 13.17
N LEU A 229 -21.04 -2.15 12.93
CA LEU A 229 -20.83 -3.57 13.15
C LEU A 229 -20.08 -3.80 14.45
N THR A 230 -20.63 -4.64 15.34
CA THR A 230 -19.80 -5.33 16.32
C THR A 230 -19.09 -6.44 15.56
N LEU A 231 -17.76 -6.37 15.47
CA LEU A 231 -16.94 -7.19 14.59
C LEU A 231 -16.11 -8.21 15.39
N PHE A 232 -15.96 -9.40 14.83
CA PHE A 232 -15.25 -10.54 15.39
C PHE A 232 -14.32 -11.15 14.33
N VAL A 233 -13.22 -11.76 14.77
CA VAL A 233 -12.26 -12.44 13.90
C VAL A 233 -11.87 -13.81 14.46
N ALA A 234 -11.83 -14.83 13.61
CA ALA A 234 -11.18 -16.10 13.87
C ALA A 234 -9.96 -16.21 12.94
N ASP A 235 -8.76 -16.03 13.50
CA ASP A 235 -7.51 -16.01 12.73
C ASP A 235 -7.19 -17.40 12.15
N GLU A 236 -7.68 -18.46 12.79
CA GLU A 236 -7.57 -19.87 12.40
C GLU A 236 -8.27 -20.16 11.06
N LEU A 237 -9.26 -19.34 10.67
CA LEU A 237 -9.94 -19.44 9.37
C LEU A 237 -9.24 -18.65 8.27
N GLN A 238 -8.13 -17.97 8.57
CA GLN A 238 -7.29 -17.32 7.57
C GLN A 238 -6.22 -18.30 7.03
N SER A 239 -5.67 -18.00 5.86
CA SER A 239 -4.59 -18.82 5.32
C SER A 239 -3.30 -18.58 6.11
N LEU A 240 -2.58 -19.64 6.48
CA LEU A 240 -1.28 -19.56 7.18
C LEU A 240 -0.17 -18.89 6.34
N GLN A 241 -0.35 -18.80 5.02
CA GLN A 241 0.57 -18.12 4.12
C GLN A 241 -0.20 -17.17 3.20
N PRO A 242 -0.74 -16.05 3.72
CA PRO A 242 -1.49 -15.11 2.90
C PRO A 242 -0.61 -14.50 1.80
N CYS A 243 -1.23 -13.80 0.84
CA CYS A 243 -0.44 -13.16 -0.21
C CYS A 243 0.65 -12.24 0.38
N GLY A 244 1.89 -12.35 -0.11
CA GLY A 244 3.03 -11.58 0.40
C GLY A 244 3.64 -12.12 1.71
N TYR A 245 3.24 -13.33 2.15
CA TYR A 245 3.85 -13.98 3.31
C TYR A 245 5.34 -14.27 3.08
N GLU A 246 6.19 -13.67 3.91
CA GLU A 246 7.61 -14.02 4.02
C GLU A 246 7.78 -14.95 5.23
N PRO A 247 8.23 -16.20 5.04
CA PRO A 247 8.37 -17.12 6.16
C PRO A 247 9.31 -16.52 7.22
N PRO A 248 8.98 -16.64 8.51
CA PRO A 248 9.87 -16.17 9.56
C PRO A 248 11.21 -16.88 9.39
N VAL A 249 12.28 -16.10 9.20
CA VAL A 249 13.64 -16.61 9.04
C VAL A 249 13.93 -17.47 10.26
N SER A 250 13.91 -18.79 10.07
CA SER A 250 14.16 -19.75 11.14
C SER A 250 15.57 -19.53 11.66
N SER A 251 15.66 -18.86 12.81
CA SER A 251 16.89 -18.80 13.57
C SER A 251 17.22 -20.23 13.98
N SER A 252 18.22 -20.82 13.33
CA SER A 252 18.78 -22.11 13.72
C SER A 252 19.43 -21.96 15.08
N THR A 253 18.66 -22.14 16.15
CA THR A 253 19.17 -22.19 17.51
C THR A 253 19.79 -23.56 17.71
N ALA A 254 21.12 -23.61 17.67
CA ALA A 254 21.88 -24.77 18.10
C ALA A 254 21.53 -25.13 19.55
N LEU A 255 21.32 -26.42 19.80
CA LEU A 255 21.06 -26.97 21.12
C LEU A 255 22.17 -26.58 22.12
N PRO A 256 21.83 -26.14 23.35
CA PRO A 256 22.79 -26.06 24.44
C PRO A 256 22.88 -27.41 25.20
N PRO A 257 24.06 -27.80 25.71
CA PRO A 257 24.15 -28.91 26.65
C PRO A 257 23.71 -28.50 28.06
N SER A 258 23.06 -29.44 28.75
CA SER A 258 22.57 -29.35 30.12
C SER A 258 23.69 -29.26 31.16
N SER A 259 23.58 -28.38 32.16
CA SER A 259 23.98 -28.67 33.57
C SER A 259 23.38 -27.67 34.58
N SER A 260 22.64 -28.22 35.55
CA SER A 260 22.48 -27.86 36.98
C SER A 260 22.41 -26.41 37.50
N THR A 261 21.20 -26.06 37.95
CA THR A 261 20.77 -25.51 39.27
C THR A 261 21.80 -24.87 40.23
N SER A 262 21.57 -23.61 40.62
CA SER A 262 21.30 -23.23 42.03
C SER A 262 20.92 -21.75 42.20
N THR A 263 19.98 -21.55 43.13
CA THR A 263 19.24 -20.37 43.59
C THR A 263 20.08 -19.34 44.38
N SER A 264 19.79 -18.04 44.25
CA SER A 264 19.48 -17.10 45.37
C SER A 264 19.50 -15.62 44.94
N VAL A 265 18.53 -14.85 45.45
CA VAL A 265 18.29 -13.40 45.25
C VAL A 265 19.02 -12.56 46.35
N PRO A 266 18.90 -11.21 46.44
CA PRO A 266 20.00 -10.23 46.60
C PRO A 266 20.20 -9.77 48.08
N PRO A 267 21.14 -8.85 48.40
CA PRO A 267 20.78 -7.43 48.48
C PRO A 267 21.91 -6.36 48.27
N GLU A 268 21.49 -5.19 47.81
CA GLU A 268 21.69 -3.82 48.35
C GLU A 268 23.05 -3.30 48.91
N SER A 269 23.46 -2.16 48.33
CA SER A 269 24.13 -0.94 48.85
C SER A 269 25.05 -0.95 50.07
N SER A 270 26.25 -0.36 49.94
CA SER A 270 26.73 0.70 50.86
C SER A 270 27.99 1.43 50.38
N THR A 271 27.97 2.73 50.67
CA THR A 271 28.94 3.82 50.46
C THR A 271 30.22 3.70 51.31
N SER A 272 31.36 4.21 50.80
CA SER A 272 32.20 5.25 51.45
C SER A 272 33.71 5.15 51.16
N SER A 273 34.17 6.14 50.37
CA SER A 273 35.34 7.03 50.56
C SER A 273 36.65 6.54 51.19
N THR A 274 37.75 6.75 50.44
CA THR A 274 39.01 7.28 50.99
C THR A 274 39.83 7.98 49.89
N THR A 275 39.99 9.31 50.01
CA THR A 275 41.10 10.14 49.46
C THR A 275 42.22 10.20 50.52
N PRO A 276 43.47 10.67 50.28
CA PRO A 276 43.94 11.66 49.29
C PRO A 276 45.24 11.23 48.55
N ILE A 277 45.79 11.96 47.57
CA ILE A 277 46.81 13.01 47.76
C ILE A 277 46.97 13.81 46.45
N THR A 278 47.14 15.11 46.67
CA THR A 278 47.34 16.27 45.81
C THR A 278 48.55 16.22 44.86
N SER A 279 48.39 16.76 43.65
CA SER A 279 49.38 17.68 43.04
C SER A 279 48.74 18.51 41.92
N THR A 280 48.70 19.82 42.14
CA THR A 280 48.25 20.88 41.23
C THR A 280 49.24 21.13 40.10
N THR A 281 48.74 21.26 38.87
CA THR A 281 49.39 22.07 37.83
C THR A 281 48.33 22.74 36.96
N THR A 282 48.34 24.07 36.96
CA THR A 282 47.51 24.95 36.13
C THR A 282 48.05 24.98 34.71
N THR A 283 47.22 24.72 33.71
CA THR A 283 47.53 25.09 32.32
C THR A 283 46.23 25.45 31.61
N SER A 284 46.14 26.70 31.16
CA SER A 284 45.01 27.30 30.47
C SER A 284 44.77 26.57 29.14
N SER A 285 43.66 25.84 29.02
CA SER A 285 43.26 25.14 27.79
C SER A 285 42.56 26.10 26.82
N SER A 286 43.09 26.23 25.61
CA SER A 286 42.43 26.89 24.48
C SER A 286 41.19 26.09 24.04
N ALA A 287 40.05 26.78 23.90
CA ALA A 287 38.79 26.18 23.44
C ALA A 287 38.80 26.01 21.90
N CYS A 288 38.46 24.82 21.43
CA CYS A 288 38.25 24.54 20.03
C CYS A 288 36.76 24.74 19.70
N VAL A 289 36.46 25.65 18.77
CA VAL A 289 35.08 25.93 18.33
C VAL A 289 34.87 25.24 17.00
N SER A 290 33.93 24.29 16.95
CA SER A 290 33.48 23.67 15.70
C SER A 290 32.06 24.13 15.37
N THR A 291 31.88 24.66 14.17
CA THR A 291 30.59 25.20 13.71
C THR A 291 30.01 24.24 12.67
N THR A 292 28.86 23.63 12.96
CA THR A 292 28.15 22.78 12.00
C THR A 292 26.84 23.47 11.58
N VAL A 293 26.68 23.67 10.28
CA VAL A 293 25.47 24.24 9.68
C VAL A 293 24.49 23.10 9.44
N VAL A 294 23.39 23.05 10.20
CA VAL A 294 22.31 22.06 9.98
C VAL A 294 21.39 22.61 8.88
N PRO A 295 21.32 21.98 7.68
CA PRO A 295 20.43 22.44 6.64
C PRO A 295 18.95 22.32 7.08
N PRO A 296 18.04 23.18 6.57
CA PRO A 296 16.64 23.12 6.96
C PRO A 296 16.03 21.75 6.65
N GLU A 297 15.22 21.25 7.58
CA GLU A 297 14.55 19.94 7.48
C GLU A 297 13.57 19.80 6.29
N CYS A 298 13.28 20.88 5.56
CA CYS A 298 12.27 20.88 4.51
C CYS A 298 12.55 22.02 3.51
N GLU A 299 13.09 21.73 2.31
CA GLU A 299 13.32 22.75 1.28
C GLU A 299 12.04 23.11 0.53
N TYR A 300 11.22 22.10 0.21
CA TYR A 300 9.89 22.17 -0.40
C TYR A 300 8.93 21.27 0.37
N LYS A 301 7.72 21.77 0.67
CA LYS A 301 6.72 21.10 1.52
C LYS A 301 5.41 20.85 0.75
N CYS A 302 4.89 19.64 0.86
CA CYS A 302 3.55 19.25 0.42
C CYS A 302 2.87 18.51 1.57
N GLY A 303 1.96 19.17 2.29
CA GLY A 303 1.24 18.56 3.41
C GLY A 303 2.15 18.02 4.50
N LYS A 304 2.07 16.72 4.75
CA LYS A 304 2.93 16.00 5.70
C LYS A 304 4.32 15.66 5.14
N TRP A 305 4.49 15.76 3.83
CA TRP A 305 5.75 15.44 3.16
C TRP A 305 6.66 16.66 3.02
N CYS A 306 7.96 16.40 3.14
CA CYS A 306 9.02 17.38 3.03
C CYS A 306 10.16 16.85 2.18
N SER A 307 10.62 17.65 1.22
CA SER A 307 11.80 17.31 0.43
C SER A 307 13.08 17.46 1.24
N SER A 308 14.00 16.54 1.00
CA SER A 308 15.41 16.68 1.37
C SER A 308 16.04 17.86 0.61
N PRO A 309 16.93 18.62 1.27
CA PRO A 309 17.70 19.68 0.61
C PRO A 309 18.41 19.17 -0.65
N LEU A 310 18.20 19.89 -1.75
CA LEU A 310 18.89 19.68 -3.01
C LEU A 310 20.36 20.12 -2.86
N PRO A 311 21.31 19.37 -3.46
CA PRO A 311 22.70 19.78 -3.55
C PRO A 311 22.84 21.20 -4.07
N ASP A 312 23.86 21.94 -3.62
CA ASP A 312 24.17 23.25 -4.17
C ASP A 312 24.75 23.15 -5.60
N TRP A 313 24.60 24.22 -6.38
CA TRP A 313 25.18 24.33 -7.72
C TRP A 313 25.59 25.75 -8.09
N ASP A 314 26.69 25.84 -8.83
CA ASP A 314 27.25 27.04 -9.44
C ASP A 314 27.61 26.83 -10.93
N ASP A 315 27.42 25.62 -11.46
CA ASP A 315 27.63 25.23 -12.85
C ASP A 315 26.52 24.32 -13.39
N VAL A 316 26.52 24.08 -14.71
CA VAL A 316 25.45 23.31 -15.39
C VAL A 316 25.42 21.85 -14.94
N LYS A 317 26.57 21.23 -14.70
CA LYS A 317 26.69 19.81 -14.30
C LYS A 317 26.14 19.61 -12.89
N THR A 318 26.57 20.44 -11.93
CA THR A 318 26.05 20.39 -10.55
C THR A 318 24.56 20.76 -10.50
N CYS A 319 24.09 21.67 -11.36
CA CYS A 319 22.68 21.98 -11.52
C CYS A 319 21.86 20.76 -11.99
N LYS A 320 22.34 20.01 -12.98
CA LYS A 320 21.65 18.78 -13.45
C LYS A 320 21.63 17.69 -12.37
N ASN A 321 22.66 17.57 -11.55
CA ASN A 321 22.66 16.66 -10.40
C ASN A 321 21.61 17.04 -9.35
N ALA A 322 21.46 18.35 -9.07
CA ALA A 322 20.43 18.85 -8.17
C ALA A 322 19.01 18.63 -8.73
N TRP A 323 18.81 18.86 -10.04
CA TRP A 323 17.57 18.52 -10.72
C TRP A 323 17.22 17.04 -10.58
N SER A 324 18.18 16.15 -10.82
CA SER A 324 17.99 14.72 -10.71
C SER A 324 17.60 14.30 -9.28
N THR A 325 18.28 14.88 -8.27
CA THR A 325 17.92 14.69 -6.85
C THR A 325 16.50 15.18 -6.53
N CYS A 326 16.05 16.25 -7.18
CA CYS A 326 14.68 16.75 -7.06
C CYS A 326 13.68 15.77 -7.70
N ALA A 327 13.96 15.32 -8.93
CA ALA A 327 13.07 14.43 -9.68
C ALA A 327 12.87 13.08 -8.98
N LEU A 328 13.90 12.53 -8.35
CA LEU A 328 13.81 11.27 -7.59
C LEU A 328 12.93 11.36 -6.34
N GLN A 329 12.63 12.56 -5.86
CA GLN A 329 11.78 12.78 -4.68
C GLN A 329 10.29 12.88 -5.02
N VAL A 330 9.90 12.96 -6.30
CA VAL A 330 8.51 13.18 -6.73
C VAL A 330 7.60 12.02 -6.30
N ALA A 331 8.02 10.77 -6.49
CA ALA A 331 7.25 9.59 -6.06
C ALA A 331 7.04 9.58 -4.53
N SER A 332 8.08 9.95 -3.78
CA SER A 332 7.98 10.07 -2.32
C SER A 332 6.96 11.12 -1.88
N CYS A 333 6.84 12.22 -2.64
CA CYS A 333 5.81 13.22 -2.38
C CYS A 333 4.41 12.61 -2.49
N PHE A 334 4.12 11.93 -3.60
CA PHE A 334 2.81 11.31 -3.83
C PHE A 334 2.46 10.32 -2.72
N LYS A 335 3.42 9.48 -2.35
CA LYS A 335 3.27 8.46 -1.31
C LYS A 335 2.96 9.00 0.09
N HIS A 336 3.49 10.16 0.46
CA HIS A 336 3.53 10.60 1.86
C HIS A 336 2.88 11.96 2.15
N ALA A 337 2.54 12.76 1.14
CA ALA A 337 1.96 14.09 1.35
C ALA A 337 0.57 14.01 2.00
N GLY A 338 -0.22 13.00 1.62
CA GLY A 338 -1.59 12.80 2.06
C GLY A 338 -2.56 13.83 1.44
N TRP A 339 -3.84 13.49 1.40
CA TRP A 339 -4.87 14.34 0.78
C TRP A 339 -5.41 15.37 1.81
N PRO A 340 -5.64 16.67 1.48
CA PRO A 340 -5.64 17.29 0.16
C PRO A 340 -4.27 17.68 -0.41
N ASP A 341 -3.21 17.58 0.38
CA ASP A 341 -1.95 18.23 0.02
C ASP A 341 -1.17 17.47 -1.06
N VAL A 342 -1.49 16.21 -1.31
CA VAL A 342 -0.85 15.37 -2.34
C VAL A 342 -0.98 15.93 -3.75
N LEU A 343 -1.99 16.75 -4.02
CA LEU A 343 -2.07 17.40 -5.32
C LEU A 343 -1.00 18.49 -5.52
N ASP A 344 -0.40 19.00 -4.45
CA ASP A 344 0.75 19.91 -4.56
C ASP A 344 2.02 19.18 -5.06
N CYS A 345 2.05 17.84 -5.03
CA CYS A 345 3.15 17.06 -5.59
C CYS A 345 3.27 17.20 -7.12
N PHE A 346 2.18 17.51 -7.82
CA PHE A 346 2.23 17.88 -9.24
C PHE A 346 3.03 19.16 -9.46
N ASP A 347 2.84 20.19 -8.61
CA ASP A 347 3.62 21.43 -8.70
C ASP A 347 5.08 21.19 -8.33
N PHE A 348 5.33 20.32 -7.35
CA PHE A 348 6.69 19.93 -7.00
C PHE A 348 7.40 19.26 -8.19
N GLY A 349 6.73 18.34 -8.89
CA GLY A 349 7.27 17.73 -10.12
C GLY A 349 7.53 18.74 -11.25
N GLU A 350 6.63 19.71 -11.45
CA GLU A 350 6.85 20.81 -12.40
C GLU A 350 8.02 21.71 -11.97
N TRP A 351 8.14 22.02 -10.68
CA TRP A 351 9.23 22.81 -10.12
C TRP A 351 10.58 22.12 -10.31
N CYS A 352 10.66 20.81 -10.08
CA CYS A 352 11.84 20.02 -10.43
C CYS A 352 12.15 20.13 -11.93
N SER A 353 11.14 19.98 -12.80
CA SER A 353 11.32 20.10 -14.25
C SER A 353 11.82 21.48 -14.68
N ASP A 354 11.42 22.54 -13.97
CA ASP A 354 11.90 23.89 -14.20
C ASP A 354 13.38 24.07 -13.84
N ILE A 355 13.90 23.36 -12.83
CA ILE A 355 15.34 23.34 -12.53
C ILE A 355 16.08 22.81 -13.77
N SER A 356 15.61 21.70 -14.36
CA SER A 356 16.23 21.13 -15.58
C SER A 356 16.29 22.15 -16.72
N LYS A 357 15.17 22.82 -17.00
CA LYS A 357 15.07 23.85 -18.05
C LYS A 357 15.98 25.04 -17.76
N TYR A 358 16.09 25.44 -16.49
CA TYR A 358 17.00 26.50 -16.07
C TYR A 358 18.46 26.12 -16.35
N CYS A 359 18.88 24.89 -15.98
CA CYS A 359 20.23 24.41 -16.28
C CYS A 359 20.51 24.47 -17.79
N ASP A 360 19.55 24.02 -18.63
CA ASP A 360 19.71 24.01 -20.10
C ASP A 360 19.77 25.42 -20.70
N SER A 361 19.14 26.41 -20.06
CA SER A 361 19.15 27.80 -20.52
C SER A 361 20.47 28.54 -20.26
N LYS A 362 21.42 27.94 -19.52
CA LYS A 362 22.68 28.56 -19.09
C LYS A 362 23.94 27.83 -19.59
N PRO A 363 24.07 27.54 -20.90
CA PRO A 363 25.20 26.76 -21.41
C PRO A 363 26.57 27.45 -21.26
N TRP A 364 26.61 28.78 -21.07
CA TRP A 364 27.83 29.59 -21.02
C TRP A 364 28.17 30.15 -19.62
N GLY A 365 27.54 29.61 -18.55
CA GLY A 365 27.78 30.03 -17.16
C GLY A 365 26.67 30.86 -16.53
N GLY A 366 26.83 31.19 -15.24
CA GLY A 366 25.80 31.89 -14.45
C GLY A 366 24.64 31.00 -14.00
N CYS A 367 24.89 29.71 -13.81
CA CYS A 367 23.93 28.73 -13.34
C CYS A 367 24.06 28.59 -11.82
N ARG A 368 23.38 29.46 -11.05
CA ARG A 368 23.49 29.50 -9.58
C ARG A 368 22.16 29.18 -8.92
N LYS A 369 22.19 28.40 -7.83
CA LYS A 369 21.00 28.06 -7.04
C LYS A 369 20.22 29.31 -6.60
N GLY A 370 20.93 30.32 -6.08
CA GLY A 370 20.32 31.58 -5.64
C GLY A 370 19.53 32.31 -6.73
N ASP A 371 20.03 32.32 -7.98
CA ASP A 371 19.36 32.99 -9.10
C ASP A 371 18.06 32.30 -9.50
N PHE A 372 18.01 30.96 -9.41
CA PHE A 372 16.78 30.21 -9.62
C PHE A 372 15.80 30.42 -8.46
N TRP A 373 16.27 30.34 -7.20
CA TRP A 373 15.43 30.51 -6.01
C TRP A 373 14.81 31.91 -5.97
N GLY A 374 15.56 32.94 -6.40
CA GLY A 374 15.04 34.30 -6.52
C GLY A 374 13.91 34.45 -7.56
N LYS A 375 13.84 33.57 -8.57
CA LYS A 375 12.80 33.57 -9.60
C LYS A 375 11.65 32.59 -9.30
N LYS A 376 11.97 31.44 -8.74
CA LYS A 376 11.07 30.33 -8.42
C LYS A 376 11.38 29.80 -7.02
N PRO A 377 11.01 30.55 -5.96
CA PRO A 377 11.27 30.14 -4.60
C PRO A 377 10.53 28.83 -4.28
N PRO A 378 11.09 27.94 -3.45
CA PRO A 378 10.43 26.70 -3.09
C PRO A 378 9.25 26.97 -2.14
N ARG A 379 8.20 26.14 -2.25
CA ARG A 379 6.97 26.28 -1.45
C ARG A 379 7.20 25.66 -0.08
N GLY A 380 7.33 26.48 0.95
CA GLY A 380 7.70 26.05 2.32
C GLY A 380 8.66 27.02 3.02
N GLY A 381 9.35 27.86 2.24
CA GLY A 381 10.25 28.90 2.71
C GLY A 381 11.58 28.35 3.24
N PRO A 382 12.68 29.13 3.17
CA PRO A 382 13.92 28.75 3.82
C PRO A 382 13.71 28.90 5.33
N LYS A 383 13.51 27.79 6.06
CA LYS A 383 13.91 27.84 7.47
C LYS A 383 15.42 28.11 7.48
N PRO A 384 15.92 29.11 8.21
CA PRO A 384 17.36 29.37 8.25
C PRO A 384 18.06 28.10 8.73
N PRO A 385 19.21 27.72 8.14
CA PRO A 385 19.99 26.62 8.66
C PRO A 385 20.36 26.94 10.11
N THR A 386 20.18 25.97 11.00
CA THR A 386 20.50 26.17 12.41
C THR A 386 22.00 25.95 12.58
N THR A 387 22.71 27.02 12.88
CA THR A 387 24.14 26.95 13.21
C THR A 387 24.27 26.41 14.63
N ILE A 388 24.71 25.17 14.76
CA ILE A 388 25.07 24.59 16.06
C ILE A 388 26.56 24.80 16.26
N THR A 389 26.90 25.67 17.20
CA THR A 389 28.28 25.89 17.63
C THR A 389 28.57 24.95 18.79
N ILE A 390 29.42 23.95 18.57
CA ILE A 390 29.87 23.04 19.63
C ILE A 390 31.23 23.55 20.11
N THR A 391 31.27 24.03 21.35
CA THR A 391 32.51 24.42 22.02
C THR A 391 33.00 23.23 22.84
N THR A 392 34.13 22.62 22.45
CA THR A 392 34.76 21.55 23.21
C THR A 392 36.16 21.96 23.67
N THR A 393 36.52 21.58 24.88
CA THR A 393 37.87 21.80 25.42
C THR A 393 38.82 20.73 24.86
N CYS A 394 39.80 21.14 24.07
CA CYS A 394 40.82 20.24 23.53
C CYS A 394 41.81 19.81 24.63
N ALA A 395 42.22 18.53 24.62
CA ALA A 395 43.27 17.99 25.48
C ALA A 395 44.66 18.50 25.04
N PRO A 396 45.63 18.68 25.96
CA PRO A 396 46.95 19.22 25.63
C PRO A 396 47.72 18.26 24.72
N ALA A 397 48.20 18.79 23.59
CA ALA A 397 48.99 18.05 22.62
C ALA A 397 50.43 17.83 23.14
N THR A 398 50.86 16.58 23.25
CA THR A 398 52.29 16.22 23.33
C THR A 398 52.95 16.43 21.98
N THR A 399 53.89 17.37 21.93
CA THR A 399 54.80 17.61 20.82
C THR A 399 55.76 16.45 20.66
N THR A 400 55.78 15.82 19.48
CA THR A 400 56.98 15.16 18.97
C THR A 400 57.28 15.75 17.60
N THR A 401 58.39 16.48 17.52
CA THR A 401 58.92 17.12 16.31
C THR A 401 59.56 16.08 15.38
N ASN A 402 59.13 16.04 14.11
CA ASN A 402 59.98 16.16 12.90
C ASN A 402 59.26 15.65 11.62
N GLY A 403 59.26 16.46 10.55
CA GLY A 403 59.11 16.00 9.16
C GLY A 403 57.82 16.44 8.43
N PRO A 404 57.88 16.78 7.12
CA PRO A 404 57.12 17.90 6.55
C PRO A 404 55.65 17.59 6.18
N ASN A 405 54.83 18.64 6.35
CA ASN A 405 53.47 18.85 5.85
C ASN A 405 52.95 17.79 4.87
N THR A 406 52.13 16.88 5.38
CA THR A 406 51.09 16.26 4.57
C THR A 406 49.77 16.47 5.31
N THR A 407 48.96 17.39 4.80
CA THR A 407 47.61 17.70 5.27
C THR A 407 46.77 16.42 5.20
N THR A 408 46.70 15.69 6.31
CA THR A 408 45.87 14.50 6.42
C THR A 408 44.52 14.94 6.93
N THR A 409 43.64 15.28 6.01
CA THR A 409 42.22 15.51 6.27
C THR A 409 41.64 14.20 6.80
N THR A 410 41.35 14.12 8.11
CA THR A 410 40.54 13.04 8.67
C THR A 410 39.16 13.10 8.03
N LYS A 411 38.95 12.22 7.06
CA LYS A 411 37.71 12.03 6.32
C LYS A 411 36.65 11.54 7.30
N SER A 412 35.75 12.45 7.70
CA SER A 412 34.44 12.07 8.24
C SER A 412 33.84 11.04 7.29
N SER A 413 33.30 9.94 7.80
CA SER A 413 32.69 8.88 6.99
C SER A 413 31.41 9.39 6.34
N SER A 414 31.55 10.22 5.31
CA SER A 414 30.50 10.45 4.34
C SER A 414 30.37 9.19 3.53
N THR A 415 29.28 8.45 3.71
CA THR A 415 28.76 7.57 2.66
C THR A 415 28.66 8.43 1.40
N SER A 416 29.61 8.26 0.48
CA SER A 416 29.71 9.07 -0.73
C SER A 416 28.49 8.76 -1.58
N LYS A 417 27.49 9.64 -1.62
CA LYS A 417 26.36 9.49 -2.53
C LYS A 417 26.82 9.80 -3.95
N CYS A 418 26.42 8.94 -4.89
CA CYS A 418 26.71 9.16 -6.31
C CYS A 418 25.72 10.18 -6.88
N PRO A 419 26.17 11.26 -7.54
CA PRO A 419 25.27 12.14 -8.25
C PRO A 419 24.74 11.43 -9.49
N ILE A 420 23.43 11.17 -9.55
CA ILE A 420 22.78 10.58 -10.72
C ILE A 420 22.58 11.72 -11.73
N PRO A 421 23.30 11.78 -12.87
CA PRO A 421 23.27 12.93 -13.77
C PRO A 421 21.99 12.98 -14.61
N THR A 422 21.32 11.84 -14.81
CA THR A 422 19.98 11.80 -15.42
C THR A 422 19.21 10.61 -14.83
N PRO A 423 18.04 10.84 -14.21
CA PRO A 423 17.21 9.78 -13.64
C PRO A 423 16.46 9.07 -14.78
N THR A 424 17.18 8.50 -15.76
CA THR A 424 16.55 7.69 -16.80
C THR A 424 16.04 6.40 -16.14
N ASN A 425 14.73 6.24 -16.16
CA ASN A 425 14.08 5.05 -15.64
C ASN A 425 14.48 3.85 -16.52
N ILE A 426 14.82 2.72 -15.89
CA ILE A 426 14.97 1.45 -16.62
C ILE A 426 13.60 0.88 -17.01
N CYS A 427 12.56 1.29 -16.28
CA CYS A 427 11.18 0.90 -16.51
C CYS A 427 10.53 1.78 -17.57
N VAL A 428 9.65 1.18 -18.35
CA VAL A 428 8.95 1.79 -19.47
C VAL A 428 7.51 2.10 -19.06
N GLN A 429 7.08 3.35 -19.25
CA GLN A 429 5.69 3.72 -19.09
C GLN A 429 4.87 3.09 -20.24
N PRO A 430 3.85 2.27 -19.95
CA PRO A 430 3.02 1.67 -20.98
C PRO A 430 2.20 2.72 -21.74
N SER A 431 1.67 2.32 -22.90
CA SER A 431 0.78 3.15 -23.71
C SER A 431 -0.48 2.41 -24.12
N SER A 432 -1.60 3.13 -24.14
CA SER A 432 -2.88 2.61 -24.62
C SER A 432 -3.61 3.71 -25.38
N LYS A 433 -3.87 3.47 -26.67
CA LYS A 433 -4.69 4.38 -27.49
C LYS A 433 -6.14 4.41 -27.03
N HIS A 434 -6.65 3.28 -26.54
CA HIS A 434 -8.03 3.14 -26.10
C HIS A 434 -8.30 3.96 -24.81
N TYR A 435 -7.39 3.91 -23.85
CA TYR A 435 -7.50 4.68 -22.60
C TYR A 435 -6.80 6.05 -22.65
N GLY A 436 -6.01 6.32 -23.68
CA GLY A 436 -5.40 7.61 -23.96
C GLY A 436 -4.17 7.96 -23.14
N TYR A 437 -3.54 6.98 -22.48
CA TYR A 437 -2.28 7.15 -21.75
C TYR A 437 -1.06 6.68 -22.55
N GLY A 438 0.12 7.19 -22.21
CA GLY A 438 1.39 6.85 -22.84
C GLY A 438 2.57 7.53 -22.16
N PRO A 439 3.79 7.44 -22.74
CA PRO A 439 4.97 8.13 -22.24
C PRO A 439 4.73 9.63 -22.07
N GLY A 440 5.00 10.16 -20.87
CA GLY A 440 4.74 11.57 -20.50
C GLY A 440 3.25 11.94 -20.39
N LYS A 441 2.37 10.94 -20.43
CA LYS A 441 0.92 11.09 -20.27
C LYS A 441 0.33 9.87 -19.55
N PRO A 442 0.76 9.57 -18.31
CA PRO A 442 0.19 8.46 -17.54
C PRO A 442 -1.24 8.76 -17.08
N VAL A 443 -1.95 7.75 -16.55
CA VAL A 443 -3.30 7.94 -16.03
C VAL A 443 -3.24 8.88 -14.84
N GLY A 444 -4.11 9.90 -14.85
CA GLY A 444 -4.13 10.91 -13.78
C GLY A 444 -2.91 11.83 -13.72
N GLY A 445 -1.94 11.70 -14.64
CA GLY A 445 -0.66 12.40 -14.56
C GLY A 445 0.30 11.81 -13.51
N ILE A 446 -0.01 10.64 -12.95
CA ILE A 446 0.84 9.96 -11.96
C ILE A 446 1.97 9.22 -12.69
N GLU A 447 3.15 9.82 -12.70
CA GLU A 447 4.34 9.22 -13.32
C GLU A 447 4.84 8.01 -12.53
N MET A 448 5.42 7.05 -13.24
CA MET A 448 5.98 5.87 -12.61
C MET A 448 7.22 6.25 -11.78
N PRO A 449 7.36 5.73 -10.55
CA PRO A 449 8.57 5.93 -9.75
C PRO A 449 9.83 5.56 -10.52
N VAL A 450 10.90 6.33 -10.32
CA VAL A 450 12.14 6.13 -11.04
C VAL A 450 12.88 4.93 -10.46
N VAL A 451 13.11 3.93 -11.30
CA VAL A 451 14.08 2.86 -11.04
C VAL A 451 15.35 3.15 -11.83
N THR A 452 16.44 3.44 -11.13
CA THR A 452 17.71 3.82 -11.77
C THR A 452 18.90 3.39 -10.92
N CYS A 453 20.10 3.87 -11.26
CA CYS A 453 21.31 3.56 -10.52
C CYS A 453 21.14 3.93 -9.05
N ASN A 454 21.30 2.93 -8.18
CA ASN A 454 21.52 3.11 -6.75
C ASN A 454 22.64 4.12 -6.47
N ASP A 455 22.34 5.07 -5.58
CA ASP A 455 23.15 6.21 -5.16
C ASP A 455 23.97 5.95 -3.89
N LEU A 456 24.00 4.71 -3.36
CA LEU A 456 24.84 4.32 -2.21
C LEU A 456 26.00 3.37 -2.57
N ALA A 457 27.24 3.78 -2.25
CA ALA A 457 28.47 3.12 -2.70
C ALA A 457 28.59 1.69 -2.15
N ASP A 458 28.19 1.50 -0.91
CA ASP A 458 28.30 0.22 -0.21
C ASP A 458 27.30 -0.81 -0.75
N ASP A 459 26.13 -0.36 -1.21
CA ASP A 459 25.11 -1.24 -1.79
C ASP A 459 25.40 -1.59 -3.25
N TRP A 460 26.11 -0.72 -3.97
CA TRP A 460 26.29 -0.79 -5.41
C TRP A 460 26.80 -2.12 -5.96
N PRO A 461 27.86 -2.75 -5.39
CA PRO A 461 28.44 -3.95 -5.98
C PRO A 461 27.45 -5.11 -6.05
N ARG A 462 26.47 -5.14 -5.15
CA ARG A 462 25.45 -6.18 -5.08
C ARG A 462 24.10 -5.73 -5.65
N TYR A 463 23.76 -4.45 -5.50
CA TYR A 463 22.46 -3.88 -5.87
C TYR A 463 22.62 -2.62 -6.72
N PRO A 464 22.92 -2.77 -8.02
CA PRO A 464 23.16 -1.64 -8.91
C PRO A 464 21.90 -0.87 -9.30
N PHE A 465 20.70 -1.33 -8.92
CA PHE A 465 19.46 -0.60 -9.18
C PHE A 465 18.72 -0.30 -7.89
N LYS A 466 18.00 0.82 -7.88
CA LYS A 466 17.18 1.28 -6.76
C LYS A 466 15.91 1.92 -7.29
N GLY A 467 14.79 1.63 -6.62
CA GLY A 467 13.50 2.27 -6.87
C GLY A 467 13.30 3.41 -5.89
N TYR A 468 13.24 4.65 -6.39
CA TYR A 468 13.19 5.84 -5.56
C TYR A 468 11.76 6.23 -5.22
N ASN A 469 11.39 6.05 -3.95
CA ASN A 469 10.07 6.36 -3.42
C ASN A 469 10.06 6.87 -1.97
N ASP A 470 11.23 7.07 -1.35
CA ASP A 470 11.39 7.69 -0.03
C ASP A 470 12.35 8.87 -0.14
N VAL A 471 12.15 9.86 0.73
CA VAL A 471 13.03 11.04 0.87
C VAL A 471 14.43 10.62 1.29
N ASP A 472 14.54 9.58 2.14
CA ASP A 472 15.81 8.94 2.45
C ASP A 472 16.05 7.76 1.50
N SER A 473 16.96 7.96 0.54
CA SER A 473 17.37 6.94 -0.42
C SER A 473 17.94 5.65 0.20
N ARG A 474 18.26 5.62 1.50
CA ARG A 474 18.63 4.40 2.23
C ARG A 474 17.43 3.49 2.53
N LYS A 475 16.21 4.04 2.59
CA LYS A 475 14.97 3.30 2.83
C LYS A 475 14.37 2.74 1.54
N CYS A 476 14.76 3.30 0.40
CA CYS A 476 14.35 2.84 -0.92
C CYS A 476 14.78 1.39 -1.19
N ARG A 477 13.91 0.62 -1.86
CA ARG A 477 14.18 -0.78 -2.22
C ARG A 477 15.32 -0.87 -3.26
N LYS A 478 16.18 -1.87 -3.08
CA LYS A 478 17.39 -2.09 -3.88
C LYS A 478 17.34 -3.43 -4.62
N TYR A 479 17.89 -3.47 -5.84
CA TYR A 479 17.69 -4.57 -6.77
C TYR A 479 19.00 -5.00 -7.44
N GLN A 480 19.15 -6.31 -7.60
CA GLN A 480 20.19 -6.91 -8.43
C GLN A 480 19.88 -6.70 -9.92
N ARG A 481 20.88 -6.86 -10.80
CA ARG A 481 20.67 -6.79 -12.26
C ARG A 481 19.68 -7.85 -12.77
N SER A 482 19.63 -9.01 -12.14
CA SER A 482 18.67 -10.07 -12.45
C SER A 482 17.23 -9.72 -12.06
N GLN A 483 17.03 -8.70 -11.22
CA GLN A 483 15.74 -8.34 -10.64
C GLN A 483 15.11 -7.12 -11.31
N CYS A 484 15.62 -6.63 -12.45
CA CYS A 484 15.08 -5.45 -13.13
C CYS A 484 13.59 -5.57 -13.46
N GLY A 485 13.11 -6.75 -13.88
CA GLY A 485 11.68 -7.00 -14.09
C GLY A 485 10.85 -6.86 -12.80
N GLY A 486 11.35 -7.36 -11.67
CA GLY A 486 10.73 -7.19 -10.36
C GLY A 486 10.76 -5.74 -9.87
N ALA A 487 11.87 -5.04 -10.09
CA ALA A 487 12.00 -3.62 -9.77
C ALA A 487 10.97 -2.76 -10.52
N CYS A 488 10.72 -3.08 -11.79
CA CYS A 488 9.69 -2.41 -12.57
C CYS A 488 8.28 -2.85 -12.18
N ALA A 489 8.06 -4.10 -11.78
CA ALA A 489 6.78 -4.54 -11.24
C ALA A 489 6.41 -3.76 -9.96
N ASP A 490 7.38 -3.55 -9.07
CA ASP A 490 7.21 -2.72 -7.88
C ASP A 490 6.88 -1.26 -8.23
N ALA A 491 7.60 -0.67 -9.20
CA ALA A 491 7.33 0.68 -9.67
C ALA A 491 5.94 0.80 -10.34
N CYS A 492 5.52 -0.21 -11.11
CA CYS A 492 4.17 -0.27 -11.67
C CYS A 492 3.11 -0.31 -10.56
N LYS A 493 3.36 -1.08 -9.49
CA LYS A 493 2.43 -1.23 -8.36
C LYS A 493 2.27 0.09 -7.62
N GLU A 494 3.38 0.76 -7.34
CA GLU A 494 3.37 2.05 -6.67
C GLU A 494 2.71 3.15 -7.53
N GLN A 495 2.96 3.16 -8.85
CA GLN A 495 2.22 4.04 -9.77
C GLN A 495 0.71 3.77 -9.71
N TYR A 496 0.30 2.50 -9.62
CA TYR A 496 -1.10 2.12 -9.52
C TYR A 496 -1.74 2.61 -8.22
N GLU A 497 -1.07 2.40 -7.08
CA GLU A 497 -1.51 2.86 -5.77
C GLU A 497 -1.68 4.39 -5.77
N ASP A 498 -0.65 5.13 -6.19
CA ASP A 498 -0.71 6.60 -6.31
C ASP A 498 -1.81 7.06 -7.30
N CYS A 499 -2.05 6.33 -8.39
CA CYS A 499 -3.13 6.62 -9.33
C CYS A 499 -4.51 6.50 -8.69
N VAL A 500 -4.72 5.48 -7.85
CA VAL A 500 -5.98 5.30 -7.12
C VAL A 500 -6.13 6.38 -6.04
N ASP A 501 -5.09 6.58 -5.24
CA ASP A 501 -5.12 7.44 -4.05
C ASP A 501 -5.16 8.93 -4.39
N VAL A 502 -4.73 9.31 -5.60
CA VAL A 502 -4.67 10.70 -6.04
C VAL A 502 -5.71 10.98 -7.13
N TYR A 503 -5.62 10.27 -8.26
CA TYR A 503 -6.45 10.56 -9.42
C TYR A 503 -7.88 10.05 -9.25
N ALA A 504 -8.06 8.78 -8.87
CA ALA A 504 -9.41 8.28 -8.62
C ALA A 504 -10.06 9.02 -7.44
N GLU A 505 -9.36 9.19 -6.32
CA GLU A 505 -9.85 9.97 -5.18
C GLU A 505 -10.20 11.42 -5.50
N GLY A 506 -9.47 12.05 -6.41
CA GLY A 506 -9.80 13.37 -6.93
C GLY A 506 -11.11 13.37 -7.72
N CYS A 507 -11.29 12.38 -8.60
CA CYS A 507 -12.55 12.17 -9.33
C CYS A 507 -13.74 11.90 -8.38
N ARG A 508 -13.52 11.17 -7.27
CA ARG A 508 -14.55 10.94 -6.25
C ARG A 508 -14.98 12.24 -5.58
N ARG A 509 -14.02 13.02 -5.07
CA ARG A 509 -14.30 14.27 -4.34
C ARG A 509 -14.94 15.35 -5.21
N LYS A 510 -14.66 15.37 -6.52
CA LYS A 510 -15.37 16.24 -7.48
C LYS A 510 -16.90 15.99 -7.50
N GLY A 511 -17.34 14.75 -7.27
CA GLY A 511 -18.75 14.34 -7.30
C GLY A 511 -19.59 14.76 -6.07
N HIS A 512 -18.98 15.12 -4.95
CA HIS A 512 -19.69 15.44 -3.69
C HIS A 512 -20.24 16.88 -3.61
N ARG A 513 -20.10 17.68 -4.67
CA ARG A 513 -20.44 19.12 -4.67
C ARG A 513 -21.95 19.44 -4.62
N GLY A 514 -22.82 18.45 -4.68
CA GLY A 514 -24.26 18.63 -4.88
C GLY A 514 -25.16 18.55 -3.63
N ARG A 515 -24.67 18.26 -2.42
CA ARG A 515 -25.55 17.98 -1.27
C ARG A 515 -25.35 18.77 0.02
N ASP A 516 -24.24 19.47 0.23
CA ASP A 516 -24.02 20.22 1.47
C ASP A 516 -24.00 21.72 1.26
N THR A 517 -25.12 22.37 1.56
CA THR A 517 -25.27 23.85 1.57
C THR A 517 -24.93 24.48 2.93
N SER A 518 -24.27 23.74 3.84
CA SER A 518 -23.98 24.19 5.21
C SER A 518 -22.49 24.20 5.59
N ALA A 519 -21.57 24.07 4.62
CA ALA A 519 -20.14 23.90 4.90
C ALA A 519 -19.37 25.21 5.20
N SER A 520 -18.35 25.11 6.06
CA SER A 520 -17.49 26.20 6.53
C SER A 520 -16.57 26.80 5.45
N ALA A 521 -16.00 27.98 5.71
CA ALA A 521 -15.01 28.62 4.83
C ALA A 521 -13.79 27.72 4.52
N SER A 522 -13.38 26.87 5.45
CA SER A 522 -12.29 25.89 5.26
C SER A 522 -12.65 24.78 4.25
N TYR A 523 -13.92 24.38 4.17
CA TYR A 523 -14.40 23.43 3.17
C TYR A 523 -14.43 24.05 1.76
N PHE A 524 -14.78 25.33 1.64
CA PHE A 524 -14.75 26.04 0.36
C PHE A 524 -13.32 26.19 -0.19
N GLU A 525 -12.35 26.49 0.67
CA GLU A 525 -10.94 26.60 0.30
C GLU A 525 -10.36 25.23 -0.11
N PHE A 526 -10.71 24.17 0.64
CA PHE A 526 -10.42 22.78 0.30
C PHE A 526 -11.02 22.38 -1.06
N ALA A 527 -12.31 22.63 -1.27
CA ALA A 527 -13.01 22.29 -2.51
C ALA A 527 -12.44 23.04 -3.73
N HIS A 528 -12.02 24.30 -3.55
CA HIS A 528 -11.37 25.07 -4.60
C HIS A 528 -9.96 24.54 -4.95
N ALA A 529 -9.17 24.15 -3.96
CA ALA A 529 -7.85 23.56 -4.16
C ALA A 529 -7.94 22.23 -4.93
N VAL A 530 -8.92 21.39 -4.56
CA VAL A 530 -9.24 20.14 -5.26
C VAL A 530 -9.72 20.42 -6.68
N GLU A 531 -10.70 21.31 -6.86
CA GLU A 531 -11.28 21.58 -8.17
C GLU A 531 -10.26 22.14 -9.15
N LYS A 532 -9.44 23.12 -8.76
CA LYS A 532 -8.47 23.76 -9.67
C LYS A 532 -7.58 22.74 -10.38
N ARG A 533 -7.23 21.65 -9.70
CA ARG A 533 -6.33 20.61 -10.17
C ARG A 533 -7.06 19.40 -10.77
N THR A 534 -8.22 19.05 -10.24
CA THR A 534 -9.04 17.92 -10.72
C THR A 534 -10.08 18.31 -11.78
N TYR A 535 -10.22 19.60 -12.11
CA TYR A 535 -11.19 20.08 -13.11
C TYR A 535 -11.00 19.40 -14.47
N ARG A 536 -9.76 19.07 -14.84
CA ARG A 536 -9.42 18.37 -16.08
C ARG A 536 -9.66 16.86 -16.03
N TRP A 537 -9.95 16.30 -14.87
CA TRP A 537 -10.29 14.89 -14.70
C TRP A 537 -11.82 14.74 -14.83
N ASN A 538 -12.25 14.13 -15.93
CA ASN A 538 -13.66 14.00 -16.29
C ASN A 538 -14.21 12.59 -16.08
N ASP A 539 -13.43 11.73 -15.42
CA ASP A 539 -13.82 10.37 -15.14
C ASP A 539 -14.65 10.27 -13.85
N SER A 540 -15.51 9.26 -13.77
CA SER A 540 -16.09 8.84 -12.50
C SER A 540 -15.01 8.15 -11.65
N TYR A 541 -15.23 8.02 -10.34
CA TYR A 541 -14.33 7.25 -9.48
C TYR A 541 -14.06 5.84 -10.02
N GLY A 542 -15.12 5.08 -10.35
CA GLY A 542 -15.00 3.72 -10.88
C GLY A 542 -14.25 3.67 -12.22
N SER A 543 -14.54 4.61 -13.13
CA SER A 543 -13.82 4.72 -14.41
C SER A 543 -12.35 5.07 -14.22
N ALA A 544 -12.03 5.91 -13.23
CA ALA A 544 -10.67 6.28 -12.88
C ALA A 544 -9.89 5.08 -12.30
N VAL A 545 -10.46 4.36 -11.34
CA VAL A 545 -9.87 3.12 -10.78
C VAL A 545 -9.62 2.09 -11.89
N TYR A 546 -10.58 1.92 -12.81
CA TYR A 546 -10.44 1.01 -13.93
C TYR A 546 -9.30 1.41 -14.87
N LYS A 547 -9.15 2.70 -15.19
CA LYS A 547 -8.02 3.20 -15.99
C LYS A 547 -6.68 2.99 -15.28
N CYS A 548 -6.60 3.22 -13.97
CA CYS A 548 -5.41 2.92 -13.17
C CYS A 548 -5.05 1.43 -13.27
N LYS A 549 -6.03 0.53 -13.10
CA LYS A 549 -5.82 -0.93 -13.21
C LYS A 549 -5.40 -1.34 -14.62
N ALA A 550 -5.99 -0.75 -15.66
CA ALA A 550 -5.61 -1.01 -17.04
C ALA A 550 -4.14 -0.60 -17.30
N GLN A 551 -3.74 0.59 -16.86
CA GLN A 551 -2.35 1.05 -16.96
C GLN A 551 -1.41 0.14 -16.18
N TYR A 552 -1.81 -0.34 -15.01
CA TYR A 552 -1.01 -1.26 -14.21
C TYR A 552 -0.72 -2.58 -14.94
N ILE A 553 -1.76 -3.21 -15.50
CA ILE A 553 -1.62 -4.47 -16.24
C ILE A 553 -0.73 -4.28 -17.47
N ASP A 554 -0.92 -3.20 -18.22
CA ASP A 554 -0.07 -2.88 -19.37
C ASP A 554 1.38 -2.59 -18.93
N CYS A 555 1.58 -1.96 -17.77
CA CYS A 555 2.90 -1.68 -17.20
C CYS A 555 3.65 -2.98 -16.89
N LEU A 556 2.99 -3.95 -16.23
CA LEU A 556 3.60 -5.25 -15.92
C LEU A 556 4.00 -6.00 -17.20
N LYS A 557 3.15 -5.94 -18.23
CA LYS A 557 3.41 -6.59 -19.52
C LYS A 557 4.61 -5.96 -20.24
N GLU A 558 4.63 -4.64 -20.32
CA GLU A 558 5.70 -3.89 -21.00
C GLU A 558 7.06 -4.10 -20.31
N ASN A 559 7.06 -4.26 -18.98
CA ASN A 559 8.28 -4.34 -18.19
C ASN A 559 8.77 -5.76 -17.87
N LYS A 560 8.04 -6.81 -18.24
CA LYS A 560 8.38 -8.21 -17.91
C LYS A 560 9.79 -8.63 -18.35
N GLY A 561 10.28 -8.08 -19.47
CA GLY A 561 11.59 -8.41 -20.06
C GLY A 561 12.69 -7.39 -19.82
N VAL A 562 12.50 -6.39 -18.97
CA VAL A 562 13.49 -5.32 -18.75
C VAL A 562 14.72 -5.88 -18.03
N THR A 563 15.91 -5.61 -18.57
CA THR A 563 17.19 -6.13 -18.07
C THR A 563 18.14 -5.06 -17.53
N GLY A 564 17.80 -3.77 -17.71
CA GLY A 564 18.69 -2.65 -17.34
C GLY A 564 20.02 -2.66 -18.12
N ALA A 565 20.06 -3.32 -19.29
CA ALA A 565 21.27 -3.46 -20.11
C ALA A 565 21.86 -2.09 -20.48
N GLY A 566 23.19 -1.96 -20.35
CA GLY A 566 23.91 -0.72 -20.63
C GLY A 566 23.70 0.39 -19.59
N LYS A 567 22.85 0.18 -18.58
CA LYS A 567 22.67 1.11 -17.47
C LYS A 567 23.57 0.73 -16.32
N CYS A 568 24.00 1.76 -15.58
CA CYS A 568 24.70 1.58 -14.32
C CYS A 568 26.02 0.77 -14.45
N PRO A 569 26.90 1.03 -15.44
CA PRO A 569 28.04 0.15 -15.72
C PRO A 569 29.15 0.21 -14.65
N LYS A 570 29.29 1.33 -13.93
CA LYS A 570 30.26 1.53 -12.86
C LYS A 570 29.71 2.52 -11.84
N TRP A 571 30.25 2.47 -10.62
CA TRP A 571 29.82 3.34 -9.52
C TRP A 571 30.05 4.82 -9.82
N ASP A 572 31.26 5.20 -10.23
CA ASP A 572 31.61 6.58 -10.62
C ASP A 572 30.94 7.05 -11.93
N GLY A 573 30.03 6.22 -12.45
CA GLY A 573 29.28 6.40 -13.67
C GLY A 573 27.82 5.99 -13.48
N CYS A 574 27.24 6.28 -12.31
CA CYS A 574 26.00 7.04 -12.40
C CYS A 574 26.32 8.27 -13.28
#